data_AF-A0A1E8ZSE5-F1
#
_entry.id   AF-A0A1E8ZSE5-F1
#
_cell.length_a   1.000
_cell.length_b   1.000
_cell.length_c   1.000
_cell.angle_alpha   90.00
_cell.angle_beta   90.00
_cell.angle_gamma   90.00
#
_symmetry.space_group_name_H-M   'P 1'
#
loop_
_entity.id
_entity.type
_entity.pdbx_description
1 polymer ?
#
loop_
_entity_poly.entity_id
_entity_poly.type
_entity_poly.pdbx_seq_one_letter_code
_entity_poly.pdbx_strand_id
1 'polypeptide(L)'
;MFEQNIKKLIIVCDDNTVGYANYLRQLVSANDDEDDVIVGTKDDAIKVSVWLEQNYLDNMSTISSNEHVLFIGENQASKNEISSMHVKFDKYGMKYGWLGKRGMMIISKTIDNPEDYNEFIELCRNYKTEFELIEFKKSLPEQAIDAAVGAMGDIPNVISNVGNTLFSFLVGSAPAIAADAINAVAEATKWITTTEDQRKITDQQFRALTLILYMDGLSEFLEA
;
A
#
# COMPACT_ATOMS: atom_id res chain seq x y z
N MET A 1 28.03 32.83 -4.75
CA MET A 1 27.24 32.00 -3.82
C MET A 1 25.96 31.66 -4.54
N PHE A 2 25.78 30.41 -4.96
CA PHE A 2 24.47 29.99 -5.45
C PHE A 2 23.62 29.72 -4.21
N GLU A 3 22.55 30.49 -4.00
CA GLU A 3 21.52 30.13 -3.03
C GLU A 3 21.02 28.74 -3.41
N GLN A 4 21.24 27.74 -2.55
CA GLN A 4 20.52 26.50 -2.70
C GLN A 4 19.04 26.82 -2.51
N ASN A 5 18.23 26.57 -3.53
CA ASN A 5 16.78 26.82 -3.46
C ASN A 5 16.16 25.72 -2.60
N ILE A 6 16.11 25.96 -1.29
CA ILE A 6 15.54 25.02 -0.31
C ILE A 6 14.04 24.93 -0.56
N LYS A 7 13.58 23.78 -1.03
CA LYS A 7 12.15 23.52 -1.25
C LYS A 7 11.47 23.22 0.08
N LYS A 8 10.26 23.74 0.26
CA LYS A 8 9.44 23.45 1.44
C LYS A 8 8.41 22.39 1.10
N LEU A 9 8.39 21.32 1.90
CA LEU A 9 7.43 20.24 1.83
C LEU A 9 6.62 20.19 3.12
N ILE A 10 5.30 20.32 2.98
CA ILE A 10 4.34 20.11 4.06
C ILE A 10 3.71 18.74 3.85
N ILE A 11 3.89 17.84 4.81
CA ILE A 11 3.26 16.53 4.81
C ILE A 11 2.01 16.62 5.68
N VAL A 12 0.85 16.33 5.11
CA VAL A 12 -0.44 16.32 5.80
C VAL A 12 -0.85 14.88 6.04
N CYS A 13 -1.14 14.55 7.30
CA CYS A 13 -1.45 13.18 7.73
C CYS A 13 -2.55 13.17 8.80
N ASP A 14 -3.01 11.97 9.15
CA ASP A 14 -3.86 11.75 10.31
C ASP A 14 -3.08 11.01 11.42
N ASP A 15 -3.75 10.72 12.53
CA ASP A 15 -3.14 10.01 13.66
C ASP A 15 -2.67 8.58 13.30
N ASN A 16 -3.27 7.96 12.29
CA ASN A 16 -2.91 6.61 11.84
C ASN A 16 -1.71 6.61 10.89
N THR A 17 -1.52 7.69 10.13
CA THR A 17 -0.46 7.80 9.12
C THR A 17 0.71 8.69 9.51
N VAL A 18 0.64 9.37 10.66
CA VAL A 18 1.71 10.22 11.19
C VAL A 18 3.05 9.48 11.34
N GLY A 19 3.02 8.16 11.61
CA GLY A 19 4.22 7.32 11.65
C GLY A 19 4.97 7.32 10.31
N TYR A 20 4.25 7.19 9.20
CA TYR A 20 4.84 7.19 7.86
C TYR A 20 5.27 8.58 7.40
N ALA A 21 4.54 9.63 7.80
CA ALA A 21 4.96 11.01 7.58
C ALA A 21 6.29 11.33 8.28
N ASN A 22 6.45 10.87 9.54
CA ASN A 22 7.69 10.98 10.27
C ASN A 22 8.81 10.12 9.65
N TYR A 23 8.48 8.95 9.13
CA TYR A 23 9.44 8.10 8.42
C TYR A 23 9.98 8.79 7.17
N LEU A 24 9.11 9.36 6.33
CA LEU A 24 9.55 10.13 5.16
C LEU A 24 10.44 11.31 5.55
N ARG A 25 10.08 12.05 6.63
CA ARG A 25 10.93 13.12 7.15
C ARG A 25 12.32 12.62 7.54
N GLN A 26 12.39 11.44 8.17
CA GLN A 26 13.67 10.85 8.58
C GLN A 26 14.51 10.44 7.38
N LEU A 27 13.91 9.84 6.34
CA LEU A 27 14.60 9.50 5.09
C LEU A 27 15.21 10.75 4.45
N VAL A 28 14.43 11.82 4.30
CA VAL A 28 14.92 13.11 3.75
C VAL A 28 16.01 13.76 4.62
N SER A 29 16.10 13.41 5.91
CA SER A 29 17.12 13.94 6.82
C SER A 29 18.31 12.98 7.03
N ALA A 30 18.30 11.83 6.37
CA ALA A 30 19.31 10.79 6.60
C ALA A 30 20.68 11.15 6.01
N ASN A 31 20.71 12.11 5.07
CA ASN A 31 21.89 12.59 4.38
C ASN A 31 22.75 11.42 3.84
N ASP A 32 22.14 10.63 2.96
CA ASP A 32 22.69 9.38 2.43
C ASP A 32 23.38 9.55 1.05
N ASP A 33 23.58 10.81 0.61
CA ASP A 33 24.35 11.13 -0.59
C ASP A 33 25.87 10.87 -0.37
N GLU A 34 26.48 10.04 -1.21
CA GLU A 34 27.94 9.79 -1.23
C GLU A 34 28.54 10.16 -2.59
N ASP A 35 29.64 10.93 -2.59
CA ASP A 35 30.54 11.19 -3.74
C ASP A 35 29.82 11.39 -5.11
N ASP A 36 28.86 12.33 -5.16
CA ASP A 36 28.01 12.72 -6.30
C ASP A 36 26.85 11.77 -6.67
N VAL A 37 26.58 10.71 -5.90
CA VAL A 37 25.39 9.87 -6.06
C VAL A 37 24.27 10.36 -5.15
N ILE A 38 23.19 10.87 -5.74
CA ILE A 38 22.00 11.31 -5.00
C ILE A 38 21.10 10.11 -4.70
N VAL A 39 20.74 9.90 -3.44
CA VAL A 39 19.80 8.85 -3.03
C VAL A 39 18.45 9.48 -2.70
N GLY A 40 17.47 9.30 -3.59
CA GLY A 40 16.13 9.88 -3.46
C GLY A 40 16.10 11.39 -3.71
N THR A 41 16.56 12.19 -2.75
CA THR A 41 16.61 13.65 -2.85
C THR A 41 17.93 14.19 -2.34
N LYS A 42 18.46 15.21 -3.02
CA LYS A 42 19.70 15.87 -2.61
C LYS A 42 19.68 16.32 -1.15
N ASP A 43 20.75 16.02 -0.42
CA ASP A 43 20.98 16.45 0.96
C ASP A 43 20.77 17.95 1.15
N ASP A 44 20.13 18.31 2.28
CA ASP A 44 19.79 19.68 2.69
C ASP A 44 18.94 20.51 1.70
N ALA A 45 18.44 19.90 0.61
CA ALA A 45 17.67 20.62 -0.41
C ALA A 45 16.20 20.84 -0.02
N ILE A 46 15.71 20.17 1.02
CA ILE A 46 14.28 20.13 1.36
C ILE A 46 14.08 20.38 2.85
N LYS A 47 13.18 21.30 3.17
CA LYS A 47 12.67 21.51 4.52
C LYS A 47 11.29 20.87 4.67
N VAL A 48 11.20 19.83 5.49
CA VAL A 48 9.97 19.06 5.72
C VAL A 48 9.26 19.53 7.00
N SER A 49 7.94 19.71 6.93
CA SER A 49 7.06 19.94 8.09
C SER A 49 5.93 18.91 8.07
N VAL A 50 5.61 18.31 9.22
CA VAL A 50 4.53 17.31 9.34
C VAL A 50 3.37 17.92 10.10
N TRP A 51 2.20 18.00 9.47
CA TRP A 51 0.97 18.57 10.02
C TRP A 51 -0.12 17.50 10.08
N LEU A 52 -0.88 17.51 11.17
CA LEU A 52 -2.17 16.82 11.21
C LEU A 52 -3.20 17.58 10.37
N GLU A 53 -4.27 16.91 9.95
CA GLU A 53 -5.34 17.49 9.13
C GLU A 53 -5.87 18.82 9.69
N GLN A 54 -6.13 18.90 10.99
CA GLN A 54 -6.64 20.13 11.61
C GLN A 54 -5.67 21.30 11.44
N ASN A 55 -4.37 21.07 11.65
CA ASN A 55 -3.35 22.10 11.48
C ASN A 55 -3.26 22.55 10.01
N TYR A 56 -3.45 21.63 9.06
CA TYR A 56 -3.53 21.98 7.64
C TYR A 56 -4.72 22.88 7.34
N LEU A 57 -5.90 22.52 7.81
CA LEU A 57 -7.13 23.31 7.60
C LEU A 57 -7.02 24.71 8.21
N ASP A 58 -6.50 24.82 9.44
CA ASP A 58 -6.35 26.08 10.15
C ASP A 58 -5.33 27.03 9.47
N ASN A 59 -4.34 26.47 8.78
CA ASN A 59 -3.25 27.22 8.16
C ASN A 59 -3.33 27.25 6.63
N MET A 60 -4.35 26.65 6.01
CA MET A 60 -4.45 26.50 4.56
C MET A 60 -4.33 27.84 3.81
N SER A 61 -4.89 28.90 4.36
CA SER A 61 -4.83 30.27 3.81
C SER A 61 -3.44 30.91 3.87
N THR A 62 -2.53 30.37 4.69
CA THR A 62 -1.16 30.85 4.87
C THR A 62 -0.16 30.10 3.99
N ILE A 63 -0.56 28.94 3.44
CA ILE A 63 0.27 28.13 2.55
C ILE A 63 0.40 28.85 1.20
N SER A 64 1.63 29.18 0.83
CA SER A 64 1.92 29.81 -0.46
C SER A 64 1.77 28.82 -1.61
N SER A 65 1.53 29.34 -2.82
CA SER A 65 1.55 28.55 -4.06
C SER A 65 2.93 27.99 -4.40
N ASN A 66 3.96 28.31 -3.62
CA ASN A 66 5.32 27.78 -3.78
C ASN A 66 5.62 26.58 -2.87
N GLU A 67 4.78 26.31 -1.88
CA GLU A 67 4.95 25.19 -0.96
C GLU A 67 4.32 23.92 -1.53
N HIS A 68 5.09 22.84 -1.47
CA HIS A 68 4.60 21.51 -1.83
C HIS A 68 3.82 20.94 -0.66
N VAL A 69 2.66 20.35 -0.94
CA VAL A 69 1.83 19.66 0.04
C VAL A 69 1.67 18.23 -0.42
N LEU A 70 2.07 17.29 0.44
CA LEU A 70 1.91 15.85 0.24
C LEU A 70 0.92 15.31 1.26
N PHE A 71 -0.20 14.77 0.80
CA PHE A 71 -1.16 14.06 1.65
C PHE A 71 -0.75 12.60 1.81
N ILE A 72 -0.67 12.12 3.05
CA ILE A 72 -0.42 10.71 3.36
C ILE A 72 -1.67 10.11 4.01
N GLY A 73 -2.28 9.15 3.31
CA GLY A 73 -3.57 8.59 3.65
C GLY A 73 -4.74 9.43 3.14
N GLU A 74 -5.95 8.97 3.49
CA GLU A 74 -7.19 9.61 3.08
C GLU A 74 -7.89 10.23 4.28
N ASN A 75 -7.96 11.55 4.30
CA ASN A 75 -8.76 12.31 5.26
C ASN A 75 -9.75 13.20 4.50
N GLN A 76 -10.58 13.94 5.23
CA GLN A 76 -11.65 14.72 4.61
C GLN A 76 -11.08 15.82 3.69
N ALA A 77 -9.98 16.45 4.09
CA ALA A 77 -9.27 17.44 3.31
C ALA A 77 -8.67 16.84 2.02
N SER A 78 -7.98 15.70 2.13
CA SER A 78 -7.24 15.11 1.01
C SER A 78 -8.16 14.53 -0.06
N LYS A 79 -9.30 13.95 0.29
CA LYS A 79 -10.26 13.35 -0.68
C LYS A 79 -10.69 14.33 -1.77
N ASN A 80 -10.91 15.60 -1.41
CA ASN A 80 -11.32 16.63 -2.37
C ASN A 80 -10.21 16.94 -3.38
N GLU A 81 -8.95 16.92 -2.96
CA GLU A 81 -7.81 17.23 -3.83
C GLU A 81 -7.36 16.01 -4.66
N ILE A 82 -7.30 14.83 -4.04
CA ILE A 82 -6.78 13.58 -4.63
C ILE A 82 -7.49 13.22 -5.93
N SER A 83 -8.81 13.43 -6.03
CA SER A 83 -9.62 13.06 -7.20
C SER A 83 -9.14 13.67 -8.53
N SER A 84 -8.40 14.77 -8.47
CA SER A 84 -7.88 15.50 -9.64
C SER A 84 -6.42 15.17 -9.97
N MET A 85 -5.72 14.43 -9.10
CA MET A 85 -4.28 14.19 -9.22
C MET A 85 -3.94 13.12 -10.26
N HIS A 86 -2.80 13.28 -10.92
CA HIS A 86 -2.29 12.25 -11.82
C HIS A 86 -1.57 11.17 -11.02
N VAL A 87 -2.02 9.93 -11.16
CA VAL A 87 -1.37 8.76 -10.54
C VAL A 87 -0.04 8.51 -11.26
N LYS A 88 1.04 8.42 -10.49
CA LYS A 88 2.41 8.20 -10.98
C LYS A 88 2.92 6.80 -10.67
N PHE A 89 2.41 6.22 -9.58
CA PHE A 89 2.68 4.84 -9.19
C PHE A 89 1.38 4.20 -8.70
N ASP A 90 1.12 2.97 -9.14
CA ASP A 90 -0.05 2.17 -8.77
C ASP A 90 0.31 0.68 -8.85
N LYS A 91 0.66 0.07 -7.72
CA LYS A 91 0.97 -1.36 -7.62
C LYS A 91 0.56 -1.92 -6.28
N TYR A 92 -0.04 -3.11 -6.28
CA TYR A 92 -0.43 -3.84 -5.06
C TYR A 92 -1.22 -2.97 -4.07
N GLY A 93 -2.12 -2.14 -4.57
CA GLY A 93 -2.94 -1.22 -3.78
C GLY A 93 -2.21 -0.02 -3.18
N MET A 94 -0.90 0.12 -3.43
CA MET A 94 -0.10 1.28 -3.07
C MET A 94 -0.13 2.30 -4.21
N LYS A 95 -0.47 3.56 -3.91
CA LYS A 95 -0.52 4.63 -4.91
C LYS A 95 0.14 5.91 -4.44
N TYR A 96 0.89 6.55 -5.34
CA TYR A 96 1.22 7.95 -5.20
C TYR A 96 1.06 8.69 -6.52
N GLY A 97 0.93 10.01 -6.43
CA GLY A 97 0.74 10.88 -7.58
C GLY A 97 0.63 12.33 -7.18
N TRP A 98 0.54 13.22 -8.17
CA TRP A 98 0.44 14.66 -7.93
C TRP A 98 -0.17 15.41 -9.10
N LEU A 99 -0.59 16.64 -8.80
CA LEU A 99 -0.92 17.68 -9.77
C LEU A 99 -0.27 18.99 -9.32
N GLY A 100 0.76 19.42 -10.06
CA GLY A 100 1.65 20.51 -9.62
C GLY A 100 2.22 20.21 -8.22
N LYS A 101 2.11 21.18 -7.31
CA LYS A 101 2.66 21.12 -5.95
C LYS A 101 1.74 20.47 -4.92
N ARG A 102 0.75 19.70 -5.36
CA ARG A 102 -0.17 18.93 -4.51
C ARG A 102 -0.03 17.45 -4.87
N GLY A 103 0.43 16.65 -3.91
CA GLY A 103 0.69 15.23 -4.07
C GLY A 103 -0.07 14.38 -3.08
N MET A 104 -0.19 13.09 -3.38
CA MET A 104 -0.83 12.10 -2.53
C MET A 104 -0.01 10.82 -2.45
N MET A 105 -0.14 10.13 -1.32
CA MET A 105 0.36 8.79 -1.06
C MET A 105 -0.70 8.03 -0.25
N ILE A 106 -1.32 7.00 -0.83
CA ILE A 106 -2.44 6.28 -0.23
C ILE A 106 -2.33 4.77 -0.43
N ILE A 107 -2.96 4.02 0.47
CA ILE A 107 -3.24 2.59 0.28
C ILE A 107 -4.70 2.46 -0.13
N SER A 108 -4.97 2.27 -1.42
CA SER A 108 -6.34 2.16 -1.94
C SER A 108 -6.96 0.79 -1.66
N LYS A 109 -6.12 -0.24 -1.53
CA LYS A 109 -6.55 -1.61 -1.25
C LYS A 109 -5.46 -2.34 -0.45
N THR A 110 -5.84 -2.93 0.68
CA THR A 110 -4.98 -3.88 1.39
C THR A 110 -4.85 -5.17 0.59
N ILE A 111 -3.63 -5.69 0.43
CA ILE A 111 -3.40 -6.97 -0.25
C ILE A 111 -4.12 -8.08 0.52
N ASP A 112 -4.88 -8.89 -0.20
CA ASP A 112 -5.77 -9.90 0.37
C ASP A 112 -5.60 -11.31 -0.16
N ASN A 113 -4.60 -11.51 -1.02
CA ASN A 113 -4.27 -12.78 -1.63
C ASN A 113 -2.75 -13.02 -1.63
N PRO A 114 -2.32 -14.29 -1.60
CA PRO A 114 -0.91 -14.64 -1.45
C PRO A 114 -0.06 -14.33 -2.68
N GLU A 115 -0.63 -14.38 -3.88
CA GLU A 115 0.09 -14.12 -5.13
C GLU A 115 0.56 -12.66 -5.18
N ASP A 116 -0.36 -11.71 -5.03
CA ASP A 116 -0.05 -10.27 -4.94
C ASP A 116 0.90 -9.97 -3.78
N TYR A 117 0.78 -10.68 -2.66
CA TYR A 117 1.67 -10.48 -1.51
C TYR A 117 3.10 -10.92 -1.81
N ASN A 118 3.29 -12.06 -2.46
CA ASN A 118 4.62 -12.54 -2.83
C ASN A 118 5.29 -11.58 -3.82
N GLU A 119 4.57 -11.12 -4.84
CA GLU A 119 5.10 -10.14 -5.78
C GLU A 119 5.39 -8.78 -5.10
N PHE A 120 4.55 -8.37 -4.15
CA PHE A 120 4.80 -7.19 -3.32
C PHE A 120 6.11 -7.33 -2.52
N ILE A 121 6.37 -8.49 -1.91
CA ILE A 121 7.62 -8.73 -1.18
C ILE A 121 8.83 -8.69 -2.13
N GLU A 122 8.71 -9.26 -3.33
CA GLU A 122 9.77 -9.18 -4.35
C GLU A 122 10.04 -7.74 -4.79
N LEU A 123 8.98 -6.94 -4.97
CA LEU A 123 9.11 -5.51 -5.21
C LEU A 123 9.89 -4.83 -4.08
N CYS A 124 9.57 -5.12 -2.81
CA CYS A 124 10.24 -4.53 -1.65
C CYS A 124 11.73 -4.88 -1.58
N ARG A 125 12.11 -6.10 -1.96
CA ARG A 125 13.52 -6.53 -2.03
C ARG A 125 14.34 -5.69 -3.01
N ASN A 126 13.74 -5.23 -4.11
CA ASN A 126 14.42 -4.34 -5.06
C ASN A 126 14.81 -2.99 -4.44
N TYR A 127 14.05 -2.53 -3.44
CA TYR A 127 14.35 -1.35 -2.63
C TYR A 127 15.11 -1.70 -1.34
N LYS A 128 15.73 -2.89 -1.28
CA LYS A 128 16.50 -3.39 -0.12
C LYS A 128 15.72 -3.35 1.19
N THR A 129 14.39 -3.50 1.11
CA THR A 129 13.50 -3.55 2.27
C THR A 129 13.02 -4.97 2.48
N GLU A 130 13.15 -5.44 3.71
CA GLU A 130 12.69 -6.76 4.13
C GLU A 130 11.62 -6.62 5.22
N PHE A 131 10.57 -7.42 5.12
CA PHE A 131 9.50 -7.48 6.09
C PHE A 131 9.34 -8.91 6.61
N GLU A 132 8.80 -9.05 7.82
CA GLU A 132 8.32 -10.33 8.32
C GLU A 132 7.18 -10.83 7.43
N LEU A 133 7.32 -12.04 6.88
CA LEU A 133 6.33 -12.64 6.00
C LEU A 133 5.06 -13.01 6.76
N ILE A 134 3.92 -12.68 6.19
CA ILE A 134 2.60 -13.01 6.74
C ILE A 134 2.08 -14.27 6.05
N GLU A 135 1.70 -15.27 6.84
CA GLU A 135 1.12 -16.51 6.32
C GLU A 135 -0.35 -16.32 5.94
N PHE A 136 -0.68 -16.72 4.71
CA PHE A 136 -2.06 -16.74 4.21
C PHE A 136 -2.69 -18.11 4.43
N LYS A 137 -3.96 -18.14 4.82
CA LYS A 137 -4.76 -19.37 4.83
C LYS A 137 -4.98 -19.81 3.39
N LYS A 138 -4.77 -21.10 3.12
CA LYS A 138 -5.16 -21.72 1.84
C LYS A 138 -6.66 -21.58 1.61
N SER A 139 -7.12 -21.58 0.38
CA SER A 139 -8.56 -21.52 0.09
C SER A 139 -9.28 -22.78 0.59
N LEU A 140 -10.59 -22.72 0.86
CA LEU A 140 -11.37 -23.92 1.25
C LEU A 140 -11.20 -25.10 0.27
N PRO A 141 -11.20 -24.91 -1.06
CA PRO A 141 -10.92 -25.99 -2.00
C PRO A 141 -9.53 -26.61 -1.79
N GLU A 142 -8.50 -25.80 -1.59
CA GLU A 142 -7.13 -26.30 -1.34
C GLU A 142 -6.98 -26.97 0.02
N GLN A 143 -7.62 -26.43 1.06
CA GLN A 143 -7.65 -27.07 2.39
C GLN A 143 -8.36 -28.43 2.33
N ALA A 144 -9.46 -28.54 1.56
CA ALA A 144 -10.17 -29.80 1.36
C ALA A 144 -9.33 -30.80 0.54
N ILE A 145 -8.58 -30.33 -0.47
CA ILE A 145 -7.64 -31.15 -1.24
C ILE A 145 -6.49 -31.64 -0.36
N ASP A 146 -5.84 -30.76 0.42
CA ASP A 146 -4.74 -31.12 1.33
C ASP A 146 -5.19 -32.05 2.45
N ALA A 147 -6.38 -31.85 3.02
CA ALA A 147 -6.94 -32.76 4.03
C ALA A 147 -7.22 -34.14 3.42
N ALA A 148 -7.71 -34.19 2.18
CA ALA A 148 -7.91 -35.45 1.46
C ALA A 148 -6.58 -36.13 1.11
N VAL A 149 -5.58 -35.38 0.64
CA VAL A 149 -4.22 -35.88 0.33
C VAL A 149 -3.50 -36.36 1.60
N GLY A 150 -3.60 -35.62 2.71
CA GLY A 150 -3.01 -35.99 4.00
C GLY A 150 -3.68 -37.20 4.64
N ALA A 151 -4.99 -37.40 4.42
CA ALA A 151 -5.73 -38.57 4.90
C ALA A 151 -5.55 -39.82 4.01
N MET A 152 -5.07 -39.64 2.78
CA MET A 152 -5.03 -40.67 1.76
C MET A 152 -3.65 -40.69 1.10
N GLY A 153 -2.71 -41.46 1.66
CA GLY A 153 -1.45 -41.73 0.97
C GLY A 153 -1.67 -42.20 -0.48
N ASP A 154 -0.73 -41.88 -1.37
CA ASP A 154 -0.75 -42.01 -2.85
C ASP A 154 -1.72 -43.05 -3.43
N ILE A 155 -2.94 -42.63 -3.84
CA ILE A 155 -3.81 -43.43 -4.72
C ILE A 155 -4.33 -42.56 -5.89
N PRO A 156 -4.04 -42.90 -7.16
CA PRO A 156 -4.28 -42.04 -8.33
C PRO A 156 -5.74 -41.73 -8.71
N ASN A 157 -6.73 -42.36 -8.08
CA ASN A 157 -8.08 -42.48 -8.64
C ASN A 157 -9.18 -41.66 -7.96
N VAL A 158 -8.82 -40.76 -7.01
CA VAL A 158 -9.80 -39.98 -6.22
C VAL A 158 -9.97 -38.53 -6.69
N ILE A 159 -9.01 -38.01 -7.46
CA ILE A 159 -9.02 -36.63 -7.96
C ILE A 159 -10.29 -36.34 -8.80
N SER A 160 -10.84 -37.33 -9.51
CA SER A 160 -12.06 -37.18 -10.31
C SER A 160 -13.35 -37.01 -9.49
N ASN A 161 -13.46 -37.64 -8.32
CA ASN A 161 -14.69 -37.62 -7.52
C ASN A 161 -14.78 -36.38 -6.63
N VAL A 162 -13.62 -35.90 -6.14
CA VAL A 162 -13.53 -34.64 -5.38
C VAL A 162 -13.79 -33.44 -6.30
N GLY A 163 -13.27 -33.47 -7.53
CA GLY A 163 -13.57 -32.48 -8.56
C GLY A 163 -15.07 -32.31 -8.79
N ASN A 164 -15.83 -33.39 -8.96
CA ASN A 164 -17.28 -33.31 -9.18
C ASN A 164 -18.07 -32.76 -7.97
N THR A 165 -17.65 -33.07 -6.75
CA THR A 165 -18.34 -32.63 -5.53
C THR A 165 -18.11 -31.14 -5.27
N LEU A 166 -16.87 -30.66 -5.41
CA LEU A 166 -16.54 -29.24 -5.31
C LEU A 166 -17.11 -28.43 -6.48
N PHE A 167 -17.12 -28.98 -7.70
CA PHE A 167 -17.77 -28.35 -8.84
C PHE A 167 -19.26 -28.14 -8.58
N SER A 168 -19.97 -29.10 -8.00
CA SER A 168 -21.40 -28.93 -7.68
C SER A 168 -21.68 -27.82 -6.66
N PHE A 169 -20.72 -27.55 -5.77
CA PHE A 169 -20.80 -26.45 -4.79
C PHE A 169 -20.50 -25.09 -5.44
N LEU A 170 -19.64 -25.04 -6.46
CA LEU A 170 -19.23 -23.81 -7.17
C LEU A 170 -20.14 -23.43 -8.36
N VAL A 171 -20.78 -24.39 -9.03
CA VAL A 171 -21.54 -24.16 -10.29
C VAL A 171 -23.05 -23.95 -10.11
N GLY A 172 -23.54 -23.82 -8.87
CA GLY A 172 -24.84 -23.20 -8.57
C GLY A 172 -26.01 -23.65 -9.43
N SER A 173 -26.35 -24.95 -9.46
CA SER A 173 -27.59 -25.40 -10.12
C SER A 173 -28.84 -25.05 -9.28
N ALA A 174 -29.19 -23.75 -9.36
CA ALA A 174 -30.37 -22.88 -9.11
C ALA A 174 -31.65 -23.39 -8.39
N PRO A 175 -32.43 -22.51 -7.69
CA PRO A 175 -32.54 -21.05 -7.86
C PRO A 175 -32.41 -20.17 -6.60
N ALA A 176 -32.18 -18.88 -6.83
CA ALA A 176 -31.99 -17.79 -5.85
C ALA A 176 -30.77 -17.98 -4.95
N ILE A 177 -29.60 -17.58 -5.46
CA ILE A 177 -28.41 -17.41 -4.62
C ILE A 177 -28.75 -16.26 -3.67
N ALA A 178 -29.11 -16.60 -2.43
CA ALA A 178 -29.29 -15.60 -1.38
C ALA A 178 -27.99 -14.80 -1.25
N ALA A 179 -28.10 -13.48 -1.04
CA ALA A 179 -26.92 -12.63 -0.81
C ALA A 179 -25.99 -13.22 0.28
N ASP A 180 -26.58 -13.93 1.25
CA ASP A 180 -25.88 -14.65 2.31
C ASP A 180 -24.97 -15.79 1.81
N ALA A 181 -25.35 -16.49 0.72
CA ALA A 181 -24.51 -17.53 0.12
C ALA A 181 -23.34 -16.93 -0.67
N ILE A 182 -23.53 -15.78 -1.32
CA ILE A 182 -22.46 -15.03 -1.99
C ILE A 182 -21.46 -14.49 -0.95
N ASN A 183 -21.96 -13.92 0.14
CA ASN A 183 -21.12 -13.44 1.24
C ASN A 183 -20.40 -14.59 1.96
N ALA A 184 -21.07 -15.72 2.20
CA ALA A 184 -20.43 -16.90 2.80
C ALA A 184 -19.32 -17.47 1.93
N VAL A 185 -19.47 -17.47 0.59
CA VAL A 185 -18.42 -17.87 -0.36
C VAL A 185 -17.27 -16.85 -0.40
N ALA A 186 -17.57 -15.55 -0.29
CA ALA A 186 -16.55 -14.50 -0.20
C ALA A 186 -15.75 -14.56 1.12
N GLU A 187 -16.41 -14.85 2.24
CA GLU A 187 -15.76 -15.09 3.53
C GLU A 187 -14.91 -16.36 3.52
N ALA A 188 -15.42 -17.42 2.89
CA ALA A 188 -14.74 -18.70 2.68
C ALA A 188 -13.48 -18.63 1.80
N THR A 189 -13.37 -17.60 0.95
CA THR A 189 -12.23 -17.39 0.02
C THR A 189 -11.26 -16.32 0.52
N LYS A 190 -11.46 -15.78 1.74
CA LYS A 190 -10.55 -14.80 2.32
C LYS A 190 -9.26 -15.47 2.77
N TRP A 191 -8.19 -15.26 2.01
CA TRP A 191 -6.86 -15.81 2.28
C TRP A 191 -6.21 -15.19 3.53
N ILE A 192 -6.64 -14.00 3.93
CA ILE A 192 -6.15 -13.33 5.15
C ILE A 192 -6.82 -13.90 6.39
N THR A 193 -6.03 -14.20 7.42
CA THR A 193 -6.50 -14.98 8.56
C THR A 193 -7.16 -14.15 9.66
N THR A 194 -6.74 -12.89 9.84
CA THR A 194 -7.23 -11.98 10.88
C THR A 194 -7.22 -10.50 10.47
N THR A 195 -7.94 -9.66 11.22
CA THR A 195 -7.83 -8.18 11.12
C THR A 195 -6.43 -7.67 11.48
N GLU A 196 -5.70 -8.40 12.33
CA GLU A 196 -4.32 -8.05 12.68
C GLU A 196 -3.39 -8.20 11.47
N ASP A 197 -3.55 -9.28 10.69
CA ASP A 197 -2.79 -9.49 9.46
C ASP A 197 -3.06 -8.40 8.44
N GLN A 198 -4.33 -7.99 8.29
CA GLN A 198 -4.70 -6.86 7.41
C GLN A 198 -3.97 -5.59 7.83
N ARG A 199 -3.92 -5.29 9.13
CA ARG A 199 -3.22 -4.12 9.66
C ARG A 199 -1.71 -4.21 9.42
N LYS A 200 -1.10 -5.39 9.60
CA LYS A 200 0.33 -5.61 9.33
C LYS A 200 0.65 -5.46 7.84
N ILE A 201 -0.15 -6.04 6.95
CA ILE A 201 0.01 -5.89 5.49
C ILE A 201 -0.11 -4.41 5.12
N THR A 202 -1.10 -3.69 5.63
CA THR A 202 -1.24 -2.25 5.36
C THR A 202 -0.08 -1.42 5.91
N ASP A 203 0.47 -1.75 7.07
CA ASP A 203 1.70 -1.12 7.59
C ASP A 203 2.90 -1.39 6.68
N GLN A 204 3.10 -2.63 6.22
CA GLN A 204 4.14 -2.98 5.25
C GLN A 204 3.97 -2.20 3.94
N GLN A 205 2.75 -2.13 3.40
CA GLN A 205 2.45 -1.36 2.19
C GLN A 205 2.78 0.13 2.37
N PHE A 206 2.38 0.77 3.49
CA PHE A 206 2.69 2.18 3.72
C PHE A 206 4.20 2.43 3.87
N ARG A 207 4.93 1.56 4.58
CA ARG A 207 6.40 1.68 4.72
C ARG A 207 7.11 1.54 3.38
N ALA A 208 6.74 0.51 2.61
CA ALA A 208 7.27 0.29 1.27
C ALA A 208 6.98 1.49 0.37
N LEU A 209 5.73 1.94 0.32
CA LEU A 209 5.31 3.07 -0.50
C LEU A 209 6.04 4.36 -0.13
N THR A 210 6.28 4.59 1.17
CA THR A 210 7.04 5.75 1.65
C THR A 210 8.47 5.73 1.11
N LEU A 211 9.12 4.56 1.13
CA LEU A 211 10.47 4.41 0.61
C LEU A 211 10.50 4.54 -0.92
N ILE A 212 9.56 3.91 -1.63
CA ILE A 212 9.48 4.01 -3.09
C ILE A 212 9.27 5.47 -3.50
N LEU A 213 8.37 6.18 -2.82
CA LEU A 213 8.17 7.62 -3.06
C LEU A 213 9.48 8.38 -2.81
N TYR A 214 10.19 8.14 -1.71
CA TYR A 214 11.48 8.79 -1.42
C TYR A 214 12.50 8.57 -2.54
N MET A 215 12.68 7.32 -2.96
CA MET A 215 13.71 6.92 -3.91
C MET A 215 13.40 7.37 -5.34
N ASP A 216 12.14 7.26 -5.78
CA ASP A 216 11.79 7.37 -7.19
C ASP A 216 10.91 8.58 -7.52
N GLY A 217 10.06 9.01 -6.58
CA GLY A 217 9.00 9.97 -6.87
C GLY A 217 9.19 11.35 -6.27
N LEU A 218 9.92 11.48 -5.14
CA LEU A 218 9.94 12.69 -4.34
C LEU A 218 10.65 13.83 -5.07
N SER A 219 11.77 13.54 -5.74
CA SER A 219 12.47 14.55 -6.55
C SER A 219 11.60 15.06 -7.70
N GLU A 220 10.96 14.17 -8.46
CA GLU A 220 10.07 14.56 -9.58
C GLU A 220 8.88 15.38 -9.08
N PHE A 221 8.28 14.98 -7.95
CA PHE A 221 7.18 15.74 -7.34
C PHE A 221 7.60 17.16 -6.96
N LEU A 222 8.79 17.32 -6.38
CA LEU A 222 9.29 18.62 -5.95
C LEU A 222 9.68 19.53 -7.12
N GLU A 223 9.80 19.00 -8.33
CA GLU A 223 10.12 19.73 -9.56
C GLU A 223 8.88 20.10 -10.39
N ALA A 224 7.69 19.59 -10.04
CA ALA A 224 6.42 19.81 -10.73
C ALA A 224 5.80 21.20 -10.48
#